data_AF-A0A1A9QZ89-F1
#
_entry.id   AF-A0A1A9QZ89-F1
#
_cell.length_a   1.000
_cell.length_b   1.000
_cell.length_c   1.000
_cell.angle_alpha   90.00
_cell.angle_beta   90.00
_cell.angle_gamma   90.00
#
_symmetry.space_group_name_H-M   'P 1'
#
loop_
_entity.id
_entity.type
_entity.pdbx_description
1 polymer ?
#
loop_
_entity_poly.entity_id
_entity_poly.type
_entity_poly.pdbx_seq_one_letter_code
_entity_poly.pdbx_strand_id
1 'polypeptide(L)'
;MTLQTQIEQKLAALAPDVLQVENESHMHNVPANSETHFKVTLVSEAFDGMMPVKRHQQIYALLADELSGPVHALALHLYTPNEWQARGGERPNSPNCRGGGQ
;
A
#
# COMPACT_ATOMS: atom_id res chain seq x y z
N MET A 1 16.72 9.29 3.01
CA MET A 1 15.28 9.01 3.10
C MET A 1 15.07 7.59 2.60
N THR A 2 14.27 6.77 3.28
CA THR A 2 13.92 5.41 2.83
C THR A 2 12.86 5.49 1.73
N LEU A 3 12.68 4.42 0.97
CA LEU A 3 11.60 4.36 -0.03
C LEU A 3 10.23 4.36 0.65
N GLN A 4 10.10 3.69 1.80
CA GLN A 4 8.89 3.76 2.62
C GLN A 4 8.46 5.20 2.91
N THR A 5 9.36 6.04 3.42
CA THR A 5 9.04 7.43 3.76
C THR A 5 8.65 8.24 2.54
N GLN A 6 9.25 7.98 1.37
CA GLN A 6 8.86 8.64 0.12
C GLN A 6 7.41 8.27 -0.29
N ILE A 7 7.06 6.99 -0.18
CA ILE A 7 5.68 6.52 -0.43
C ILE A 7 4.70 7.20 0.53
N GLU A 8 5.01 7.23 1.83
CA GLU A 8 4.18 7.90 2.84
C GLU A 8 3.96 9.38 2.51
N GLN A 9 5.02 10.10 2.15
CA GLN A 9 4.94 11.52 1.80
C GLN A 9 4.07 11.78 0.57
N LYS A 10 4.23 10.98 -0.50
CA LYS A 10 3.40 11.12 -1.71
C LYS A 10 1.93 10.82 -1.42
N LEU A 11 1.67 9.79 -0.62
CA LEU A 11 0.31 9.39 -0.26
C LEU A 11 -0.38 10.36 0.71
N ALA A 12 0.39 11.12 1.50
CA ALA A 12 -0.15 12.18 2.36
C ALA A 12 -0.89 13.27 1.56
N ALA A 13 -0.61 13.42 0.25
CA ALA A 13 -1.34 14.35 -0.63
C ALA A 13 -2.84 14.02 -0.76
N LEU A 14 -3.26 12.80 -0.41
CA LEU A 14 -4.67 12.38 -0.38
C LEU A 14 -5.39 12.75 0.93
N ALA A 15 -4.72 13.49 1.82
CA ALA A 15 -5.23 13.86 3.14
C ALA A 15 -5.90 12.69 3.89
N PRO A 16 -5.18 11.55 4.07
CA PRO A 16 -5.78 10.37 4.68
C PRO A 16 -6.02 10.55 6.18
N ASP A 17 -7.13 10.00 6.67
CA ASP A 17 -7.40 9.82 8.09
C ASP A 17 -6.50 8.73 8.69
N VAL A 18 -6.20 7.70 7.89
CA VAL A 18 -5.28 6.62 8.26
C VAL A 18 -4.34 6.36 7.10
N LEU A 19 -3.04 6.40 7.37
CA LEU A 19 -1.99 6.03 6.44
C LEU A 19 -1.00 5.10 7.13
N GLN A 20 -0.86 3.89 6.59
CA GLN A 20 0.11 2.90 7.06
C GLN A 20 0.81 2.29 5.87
N VAL A 21 2.13 2.47 5.79
CA VAL A 21 2.98 1.84 4.78
C VAL A 21 3.93 0.89 5.50
N GLU A 22 4.00 -0.36 5.04
CA GLU A 22 4.80 -1.41 5.66
C GLU A 22 5.66 -2.08 4.59
N ASN A 23 6.96 -2.21 4.84
CA ASN A 23 7.87 -2.95 3.98
C ASN A 23 7.78 -4.46 4.29
N GLU A 24 7.14 -5.20 3.39
CA GLU A 24 6.97 -6.65 3.48
C GLU A 24 8.02 -7.43 2.67
N SER A 25 9.04 -6.77 2.14
CA SER A 25 10.09 -7.41 1.33
C SER A 25 10.74 -8.60 2.05
N HIS A 26 10.89 -8.52 3.39
CA HIS A 26 11.44 -9.60 4.20
C HIS A 26 10.61 -10.90 4.19
N MET A 27 9.34 -10.84 3.75
CA MET A 27 8.48 -12.02 3.56
C MET A 27 8.69 -12.73 2.22
N HIS A 28 9.50 -12.15 1.33
CA HIS A 28 9.75 -12.65 -0.02
C HIS A 28 11.22 -13.08 -0.20
N ASN A 29 11.48 -13.84 -1.27
CA ASN A 29 12.84 -14.28 -1.61
C ASN A 29 13.64 -13.14 -2.25
N VAL A 30 13.91 -12.10 -1.47
CA VAL A 30 14.70 -10.92 -1.87
C VAL A 30 15.83 -10.71 -0.86
N PRO A 31 16.93 -10.04 -1.25
CA PRO A 31 18.03 -9.75 -0.33
C PRO A 31 17.56 -9.02 0.93
N ALA A 32 18.25 -9.24 2.05
CA ALA A 32 17.99 -8.50 3.28
C ALA A 32 18.09 -6.98 3.03
N ASN A 33 17.19 -6.22 3.66
CA ASN A 33 17.01 -4.77 3.47
C ASN A 33 16.48 -4.34 2.10
N SER A 34 15.91 -5.25 1.31
CA SER A 34 15.20 -4.86 0.08
C SER A 34 13.96 -4.03 0.41
N GLU A 35 13.65 -3.09 -0.48
CA GLU A 35 12.48 -2.21 -0.43
C GLU A 35 11.68 -2.40 -1.74
N THR A 36 11.21 -3.62 -1.99
CA THR A 36 10.56 -3.99 -3.26
C THR A 36 9.08 -4.36 -3.11
N HIS A 37 8.66 -4.84 -1.94
CA HIS A 37 7.26 -5.20 -1.66
C HIS A 37 6.75 -4.35 -0.51
N PHE A 38 5.64 -3.64 -0.74
CA PHE A 38 5.00 -2.83 0.30
C PHE A 38 3.53 -3.16 0.44
N LYS A 39 3.04 -3.06 1.66
CA LYS A 39 1.62 -3.04 1.99
C LYS A 39 1.22 -1.64 2.41
N VAL A 40 0.23 -1.10 1.73
CA VAL A 40 -0.31 0.23 1.95
C VAL A 40 -1.75 0.10 2.44
N THR A 41 -2.04 0.78 3.54
CA THR A 41 -3.42 1.01 3.98
C THR A 41 -3.67 2.49 4.05
N LEU A 42 -4.68 2.91 3.31
CA LEU A 42 -5.03 4.31 3.19
C LEU A 42 -6.54 4.45 3.34
N VAL A 43 -6.94 5.28 4.30
CA VAL A 43 -8.33 5.64 4.53
C VAL A 43 -8.47 7.13 4.22
N SER A 44 -9.35 7.47 3.28
CA SER A 44 -9.57 8.86 2.87
C SER A 44 -10.95 9.04 2.23
N GLU A 45 -11.59 10.19 2.51
CA GLU A 45 -12.80 10.65 1.81
C GLU A 45 -12.58 10.81 0.30
N ALA A 46 -11.33 10.95 -0.15
CA ALA A 46 -11.00 11.01 -1.58
C ALA A 46 -11.43 9.76 -2.37
N PHE A 47 -11.72 8.65 -1.68
CA PHE A 47 -12.19 7.41 -2.29
C PHE A 47 -13.72 7.24 -2.33
N ASP A 48 -14.46 8.18 -1.76
CA ASP A 48 -15.92 8.14 -1.77
C ASP A 48 -16.46 8.22 -3.21
N GLY A 49 -17.47 7.40 -3.50
CA GLY A 49 -18.02 7.25 -4.85
C GLY A 49 -17.07 6.63 -5.90
N MET A 50 -15.81 6.33 -5.57
CA MET A 50 -14.86 5.71 -6.50
C MET A 50 -14.97 4.18 -6.51
N MET A 51 -14.96 3.61 -7.72
CA MET A 51 -14.81 2.16 -7.90
C MET A 51 -13.43 1.69 -7.40
N PRO A 52 -13.30 0.46 -6.86
CA PRO A 52 -12.03 -0.06 -6.36
C PRO A 52 -10.85 0.05 -7.34
N VAL A 53 -11.09 -0.25 -8.62
CA VAL A 53 -10.07 -0.12 -9.68
C VAL A 53 -9.59 1.33 -9.86
N LYS A 54 -10.47 2.32 -9.67
CA LYS A 54 -10.12 3.74 -9.78
C LYS A 54 -9.26 4.19 -8.60
N ARG A 55 -9.57 3.72 -7.39
CA ARG A 55 -8.72 3.95 -6.20
C ARG A 55 -7.30 3.42 -6.44
N HIS A 56 -7.18 2.19 -6.97
CA HIS A 56 -5.87 1.61 -7.30
C HIS A 56 -5.15 2.40 -8.39
N GLN A 57 -5.83 2.78 -9.48
CA GLN A 57 -5.25 3.60 -10.55
C GLN A 57 -4.71 4.94 -10.03
N GLN A 58 -5.42 5.59 -9.11
CA GLN A 58 -4.98 6.85 -8.50
C GLN A 58 -3.69 6.67 -7.69
N ILE A 59 -3.60 5.60 -6.89
CA ILE A 59 -2.38 5.28 -6.14
C ILE A 59 -1.21 4.93 -7.06
N TYR A 60 -1.45 4.11 -8.09
CA TYR A 60 -0.43 3.79 -9.07
C TYR A 60 0.05 5.01 -9.85
N ALA A 61 -0.83 5.97 -10.15
CA ALA A 61 -0.44 7.22 -10.79
C ALA A 61 0.45 8.08 -9.87
N LEU A 62 0.13 8.17 -8.57
CA LEU A 62 0.95 8.92 -7.60
C LEU A 62 2.33 8.28 -7.38
N LEU A 63 2.40 6.95 -7.42
CA LEU A 63 3.60 6.16 -7.16
C LEU A 63 4.25 5.64 -8.46
N ALA A 64 3.94 6.24 -9.61
CA ALA A 64 4.36 5.73 -10.91
C ALA A 64 5.89 5.66 -11.05
N ASP A 65 6.61 6.63 -10.48
CA ASP A 65 8.08 6.66 -10.49
C ASP A 65 8.66 5.51 -9.67
N GLU A 66 8.11 5.26 -8.48
CA GLU A 66 8.56 4.20 -7.58
C GLU A 66 8.28 2.81 -8.17
N LEU A 67 7.10 2.64 -8.80
CA LEU A 67 6.68 1.42 -9.49
C LEU A 67 7.45 1.16 -10.78
N SER A 68 7.96 2.20 -11.43
CA SER A 68 8.84 2.07 -12.60
C SER A 68 10.29 1.79 -12.19
N GLY A 69 10.61 1.91 -10.90
CA GLY A 69 11.94 1.73 -10.36
C GLY A 69 12.00 0.58 -9.34
N PRO A 70 12.31 0.87 -8.06
CA PRO A 70 12.64 -0.15 -7.07
C PRO A 70 11.44 -0.96 -6.55
N VAL A 71 10.21 -0.47 -6.65
CA VAL A 71 9.02 -1.17 -6.14
C VAL A 71 8.57 -2.23 -7.13
N HIS A 72 8.57 -3.49 -6.70
CA HIS A 72 8.08 -4.62 -7.48
C HIS A 72 6.57 -4.84 -7.30
N ALA A 73 6.06 -4.72 -6.07
CA ALA A 73 4.67 -4.99 -5.76
C ALA A 73 4.13 -4.10 -4.64
N LEU A 74 2.86 -3.71 -4.78
CA LEU A 74 2.08 -2.98 -3.79
C LEU A 74 0.79 -3.74 -3.45
N ALA A 75 0.66 -4.17 -2.20
CA ALA A 75 -0.61 -4.61 -1.64
C ALA A 75 -1.40 -3.39 -1.17
N LEU A 76 -2.50 -3.06 -1.85
CA LEU A 76 -3.30 -1.87 -1.56
C LEU A 76 -4.59 -2.23 -0.80
N HIS A 77 -4.77 -1.60 0.36
CA HIS A 77 -6.01 -1.64 1.13
C HIS A 77 -6.56 -0.22 1.26
N LEU A 78 -7.52 0.12 0.39
CA LEU A 78 -8.01 1.49 0.22
C LEU A 78 -9.48 1.59 0.62
N TYR A 79 -9.78 2.41 1.62
CA TYR A 79 -11.12 2.50 2.20
C TYR A 79 -11.57 3.96 2.34
N THR A 80 -12.88 4.18 2.29
CA THR A 80 -13.45 5.41 2.87
C THR A 80 -13.48 5.31 4.40
N PRO A 81 -13.57 6.43 5.13
CA PRO A 81 -13.73 6.40 6.60
C PRO A 81 -14.92 5.56 7.05
N ASN A 82 -16.04 5.63 6.32
CA ASN A 82 -17.23 4.81 6.57
C ASN A 82 -16.96 3.31 6.38
N GLU A 83 -16.30 2.92 5.29
CA GLU A 83 -15.91 1.52 5.04
C GLU A 83 -14.93 1.01 6.10
N TRP A 84 -13.96 1.84 6.50
CA TRP A 84 -12.98 1.50 7.53
C TRP A 84 -13.64 1.26 8.90
N GLN A 85 -14.56 2.14 9.28
CA GLN A 85 -15.33 2.01 10.51
C GLN A 85 -16.24 0.77 10.49
N ALA A 86 -16.92 0.51 9.37
CA ALA A 86 -17.76 -0.67 9.21
C ALA A 86 -16.99 -2.00 9.33
N ARG A 87 -15.68 -1.98 9.03
CA ARG A 87 -14.78 -3.13 9.22
C ARG A 87 -14.22 -3.27 10.63
N GLY A 88 -14.47 -2.30 11.52
CA GLY A 88 -13.86 -2.27 12.86
C GLY A 88 -12.46 -1.69 12.90
N GLY A 89 -12.01 -1.01 11.85
CA GLY A 89 -10.70 -0.37 11.81
C GLY A 89 -9.53 -1.33 11.57
N GLU A 90 -9.76 -2.44 10.87
CA GLU A 90 -8.75 -3.46 10.60
C GLU A 90 -8.61 -3.81 9.12
N ARG A 91 -7.35 -4.00 8.70
CA ARG A 91 -6.97 -4.51 7.38
C ARG A 91 -6.68 -6.02 7.45
N PRO A 92 -6.90 -6.78 6.37
CA PRO A 92 -6.44 -8.16 6.31
C PRO A 92 -4.92 -8.27 6.49
N ASN A 93 -4.47 -9.32 7.17
CA ASN A 93 -3.05 -9.66 7.22
C ASN A 93 -2.59 -10.18 5.85
N SER A 94 -1.33 -9.88 5.51
CA SER A 94 -0.72 -10.49 4.32
C SER A 94 -0.62 -12.00 4.52
N PRO A 95 -0.97 -12.80 3.50
CA PRO A 95 -0.81 -14.25 3.59
C PRO A 95 0.65 -14.61 3.84
N ASN A 96 0.89 -15.62 4.67
CA ASN A 96 2.22 -16.18 4.79
C ASN A 96 2.66 -16.67 3.41
N CYS A 97 3.77 -16.13 2.90
CA CYS A 97 4.39 -16.62 1.68
C CYS A 97 4.74 -18.09 1.87
N ARG A 98 3.96 -18.97 1.25
CA ARG A 98 4.39 -20.35 0.97
C ARG A 98 5.46 -20.24 -0.10
N GLY A 99 6.68 -19.92 0.32
CA GLY A 99 7.83 -19.75 -0.56
C GLY A 99 7.80 -20.81 -1.64
N GLY A 100 7.79 -20.36 -2.90
CA GLY A 100 7.82 -21.25 -4.05
C GLY A 100 8.97 -22.21 -3.85
N GLY A 101 8.63 -23.47 -3.61
CA GLY A 101 9.60 -24.51 -3.30
C GLY A 101 10.65 -24.57 -4.40
N GLN A 102 11.89 -24.69 -3.98
CA GLN A 102 12.88 -25.45 -4.72
C GLN A 102 13.21 -26.68 -3.89
#